data_AF-A0A0D0L1I7-F1
#
_entry.id   AF-A0A0D0L1I7-F1
#
_cell.length_a   1.000
_cell.length_b   1.000
_cell.length_c   1.000
_cell.angle_alpha   90.00
_cell.angle_beta   90.00
_cell.angle_gamma   90.00
#
_symmetry.space_group_name_H-M   'P 1'
#
loop_
_entity.id
_entity.type
_entity.pdbx_description
1 polymer ?
#
loop_
_entity_poly.entity_id
_entity_poly.type
_entity_poly.pdbx_seq_one_letter_code
_entity_poly.pdbx_strand_id
1 'polypeptide(L)'
;MSLTALLVVAGYTLASGEKIPVAAGGPIMSALVASTLALSIITLRATIIYRLSPKVFNVLASSVALLVVLVASIYADAHIAQYLEVKGSELPSALRVLTILLSAYWWTLVFTVISLGLYVIALLLWAGSALSSTDRRLLELSFVMYGSGPAPQANKKRNGKEFIYFTLFVGLAFTSLIPINALASFEKEKRLIRLANELIVFSVFHLKEHDCFADSAEGTVFAFVDADRVSAATPDEKLGYTFELRNCAAEKPQL
;
A
#
# COMPACT_ATOMS: atom_id res chain seq x y z
N MET A 1 21.69 -12.28 -19.40
CA MET A 1 20.96 -12.30 -18.11
C MET A 1 19.53 -12.75 -18.38
N SER A 2 19.02 -13.75 -17.67
CA SER A 2 17.62 -14.16 -17.81
C SER A 2 16.70 -13.05 -17.30
N LEU A 3 15.49 -12.94 -17.86
CA LEU A 3 14.44 -12.03 -17.41
C LEU A 3 14.21 -12.12 -15.88
N THR A 4 14.35 -13.32 -15.32
CA THR A 4 14.25 -13.58 -13.88
C THR A 4 15.36 -12.93 -13.06
N ALA A 5 16.61 -12.93 -13.54
CA ALA A 5 17.71 -12.25 -12.87
C ALA A 5 17.50 -10.72 -12.88
N LEU A 6 16.94 -10.19 -13.97
CA LEU A 6 16.61 -8.77 -14.10
C LEU A 6 15.47 -8.35 -13.16
N LEU A 7 14.44 -9.20 -13.01
CA LEU A 7 13.36 -9.00 -12.04
C LEU A 7 13.81 -9.11 -10.59
N VAL A 8 14.73 -10.04 -10.28
CA VAL A 8 15.29 -10.19 -8.92
C VAL A 8 16.21 -9.02 -8.56
N VAL A 9 17.06 -8.58 -9.49
CA VAL A 9 17.91 -7.40 -9.29
C VAL A 9 17.05 -6.13 -9.14
N ALA A 10 16.03 -5.95 -9.98
CA ALA A 10 15.09 -4.84 -9.85
C ALA A 10 14.29 -4.89 -8.53
N GLY A 11 13.83 -6.07 -8.12
CA GLY A 11 13.16 -6.27 -6.84
C GLY A 11 14.07 -5.95 -5.65
N TYR A 12 15.34 -6.34 -5.73
CA TYR A 12 16.34 -6.09 -4.69
C TYR A 12 16.71 -4.60 -4.58
N THR A 13 16.95 -3.91 -5.69
CA THR A 13 17.26 -2.47 -5.69
C THR A 13 16.09 -1.61 -5.24
N LEU A 14 14.86 -2.07 -5.46
CA LEU A 14 13.66 -1.42 -4.94
C LEU A 14 13.43 -1.74 -3.46
N ALA A 15 13.73 -2.97 -3.01
CA ALA A 15 13.69 -3.33 -1.59
C ALA A 15 14.77 -2.58 -0.78
N SER A 16 15.92 -2.24 -1.37
CA SER A 16 16.96 -1.45 -0.72
C SER A 16 16.65 0.06 -0.63
N GLY A 17 15.53 0.51 -1.21
CA GLY A 17 15.10 1.92 -1.14
C GLY A 17 15.86 2.84 -2.08
N GLU A 18 16.53 2.31 -3.10
CA GLU A 18 17.23 3.11 -4.10
C GLU A 18 16.23 3.82 -5.03
N LYS A 19 16.51 5.08 -5.40
CA LYS A 19 15.57 5.93 -6.15
C LYS A 19 15.46 5.48 -7.61
N ILE A 20 14.61 4.50 -7.88
CA ILE A 20 14.25 4.13 -9.27
C ILE A 20 13.19 5.11 -9.79
N PRO A 21 13.30 5.58 -11.06
CA PRO A 21 12.25 6.37 -11.67
C PRO A 21 10.91 5.63 -11.62
N VAL A 22 9.91 6.29 -11.04
CA VAL A 22 8.54 5.77 -10.81
C VAL A 22 7.93 5.19 -12.09
N ALA A 23 8.25 5.78 -13.25
CA ALA A 23 7.78 5.36 -14.57
C ALA A 23 8.24 3.94 -14.98
N ALA A 24 9.43 3.51 -14.56
CA ALA A 24 9.96 2.18 -14.88
C ALA A 24 9.69 1.15 -13.76
N GLY A 25 9.69 1.60 -12.51
CA GLY A 25 9.48 0.71 -11.35
C GLY A 25 8.03 0.23 -11.21
N GLY A 26 7.05 1.08 -11.48
CA GLY A 26 5.63 0.77 -11.28
C GLY A 26 5.13 -0.47 -12.04
N PRO A 27 5.33 -0.57 -13.37
CA PRO A 27 4.85 -1.71 -14.17
C PRO A 27 5.53 -3.04 -13.80
N ILE A 28 6.83 -2.98 -13.46
CA ILE A 28 7.59 -4.17 -13.06
C ILE A 28 7.06 -4.69 -11.72
N MET A 29 6.76 -3.79 -10.79
CA MET A 29 6.20 -4.15 -9.49
C MET A 29 4.79 -4.69 -9.58
N SER A 30 3.92 -4.08 -10.37
CA SER A 30 2.57 -4.60 -10.55
C SER A 30 2.60 -6.00 -11.19
N ALA A 31 3.49 -6.24 -12.14
CA ALA A 31 3.69 -7.56 -12.74
C ALA A 31 4.22 -8.60 -11.73
N LEU A 32 5.20 -8.23 -10.89
CA LEU A 32 5.74 -9.11 -9.84
C LEU A 32 4.69 -9.45 -8.78
N VAL A 33 3.95 -8.45 -8.30
CA VAL A 33 2.88 -8.64 -7.32
C VAL A 33 1.77 -9.49 -7.93
N ALA A 34 1.28 -9.18 -9.13
CA ALA A 34 0.22 -9.94 -9.80
C ALA A 34 0.63 -11.41 -10.03
N SER A 35 1.88 -11.64 -10.47
CA SER A 35 2.40 -13.00 -10.70
C SER A 35 2.50 -13.79 -9.39
N THR A 36 2.97 -13.15 -8.31
CA THR A 36 3.07 -13.78 -6.99
C THR A 36 1.70 -14.10 -6.43
N LEU A 37 0.74 -13.18 -6.58
CA LEU A 37 -0.63 -13.34 -6.11
C LEU A 37 -1.34 -14.47 -6.87
N ALA A 38 -1.18 -14.52 -8.19
CA ALA A 38 -1.70 -15.62 -9.02
C ALA A 38 -1.09 -16.97 -8.59
N LEU A 39 0.23 -17.04 -8.39
CA LEU A 39 0.91 -18.24 -7.93
C LEU A 39 0.41 -18.67 -6.54
N SER A 40 0.21 -17.71 -5.63
CA SER A 40 -0.34 -17.95 -4.29
C SER A 40 -1.75 -18.54 -4.34
N ILE A 41 -2.64 -17.96 -5.15
CA ILE A 41 -4.02 -18.45 -5.31
C ILE A 41 -4.04 -19.90 -5.82
N ILE A 42 -3.22 -20.21 -6.83
CA ILE A 42 -3.14 -21.54 -7.43
C ILE A 42 -2.57 -22.56 -6.44
N THR A 43 -1.46 -22.21 -5.77
CA THR A 43 -0.72 -23.14 -4.90
C THR A 43 -1.42 -23.41 -3.57
N LEU A 44 -2.00 -22.39 -2.95
CA LEU A 44 -2.73 -22.53 -1.69
C LEU A 44 -4.16 -23.02 -1.88
N ARG A 45 -4.61 -23.22 -3.12
CA ARG A 45 -5.99 -23.59 -3.46
C ARG A 45 -6.99 -22.65 -2.76
N ALA A 46 -6.68 -21.36 -2.71
CA ALA A 46 -7.50 -20.36 -2.03
C ALA A 46 -8.94 -20.33 -2.57
N THR A 47 -9.11 -20.68 -3.86
CA THR A 47 -10.41 -20.87 -4.51
C THR A 47 -11.25 -22.00 -3.92
N ILE A 48 -10.64 -23.04 -3.36
CA ILE A 48 -11.35 -24.13 -2.67
C ILE A 48 -11.81 -23.66 -1.29
N ILE A 49 -10.95 -22.95 -0.55
CA ILE A 49 -11.29 -22.38 0.76
C ILE A 49 -12.43 -21.35 0.64
N TYR A 50 -12.40 -20.50 -0.40
CA TYR A 50 -13.48 -19.56 -0.68
C TYR A 50 -14.81 -20.28 -0.98
N ARG A 51 -14.76 -21.40 -1.71
CA ARG A 51 -15.94 -22.22 -2.01
C ARG A 51 -16.54 -22.91 -0.78
N LEU A 52 -15.74 -23.16 0.27
CA LEU A 52 -16.21 -23.79 1.51
C LEU A 52 -17.18 -22.89 2.31
N SER A 53 -16.99 -21.56 2.29
CA SER A 53 -17.93 -20.64 2.94
C SER A 53 -17.88 -19.22 2.35
N PRO A 54 -18.52 -18.98 1.19
CA PRO A 54 -18.50 -17.67 0.54
C PRO A 54 -19.21 -16.60 1.38
N LYS A 55 -20.21 -16.98 2.17
CA LYS A 55 -20.93 -16.05 3.05
C LYS A 55 -20.01 -15.45 4.11
N VAL A 56 -19.21 -16.27 4.78
CA VAL A 56 -18.28 -15.80 5.81
C VAL A 56 -17.22 -14.88 5.21
N PHE A 57 -16.67 -15.25 4.05
CA PHE A 57 -15.69 -14.40 3.37
C PHE A 57 -16.28 -13.04 2.97
N ASN A 58 -17.49 -13.01 2.41
CA ASN A 58 -18.14 -11.76 2.03
C ASN A 58 -18.43 -10.88 3.26
N VAL A 59 -18.96 -11.46 4.34
CA VAL A 59 -19.22 -10.70 5.58
C VAL A 59 -17.91 -10.14 6.16
N LEU A 60 -16.84 -10.93 6.19
CA LEU A 60 -15.54 -10.49 6.68
C LEU A 60 -14.95 -9.39 5.78
N ALA A 61 -14.96 -9.58 4.46
CA ALA A 61 -14.45 -8.62 3.50
C ALA A 61 -15.22 -7.29 3.55
N SER A 62 -16.55 -7.34 3.65
CA SER A 62 -17.38 -6.15 3.83
C SER A 62 -17.10 -5.46 5.17
N SER A 63 -16.91 -6.22 6.25
CA SER A 63 -16.57 -5.66 7.56
C SER A 63 -15.22 -4.95 7.55
N VAL A 64 -14.20 -5.56 6.94
CA VAL A 64 -12.88 -4.96 6.76
C VAL A 64 -12.97 -3.70 5.90
N ALA A 65 -13.71 -3.74 4.79
CA ALA A 65 -13.90 -2.58 3.93
C ALA A 65 -14.57 -1.41 4.67
N LEU A 66 -15.59 -1.69 5.48
CA LEU A 66 -16.24 -0.67 6.32
C LEU A 66 -15.28 -0.08 7.34
N LEU A 67 -14.47 -0.91 8.02
CA LEU A 67 -13.46 -0.43 8.96
C LEU A 67 -12.40 0.44 8.29
N VAL A 68 -11.91 0.03 7.12
CA VAL A 68 -10.93 0.82 6.34
C VAL A 68 -11.49 2.19 5.98
N VAL A 69 -12.72 2.24 5.48
CA VAL A 69 -13.38 3.51 5.12
C VAL A 69 -13.62 4.37 6.36
N LEU A 70 -14.06 3.78 7.48
CA LEU A 70 -14.26 4.47 8.74
C LEU A 70 -12.97 5.13 9.22
N VAL A 71 -11.88 4.36 9.30
CA VAL A 71 -10.56 4.87 9.73
C VAL A 71 -10.07 5.95 8.77
N ALA A 72 -10.17 5.73 7.45
CA ALA A 72 -9.80 6.74 6.46
C ALA A 72 -10.57 8.05 6.63
N SER A 73 -11.88 7.98 6.91
CA SER A 73 -12.72 9.15 7.15
C SER A 73 -12.33 9.91 8.42
N ILE A 74 -12.01 9.19 9.51
CA ILE A 74 -11.56 9.82 10.77
C ILE A 74 -10.23 10.54 10.57
N TYR A 75 -9.28 9.90 9.89
CA TYR A 75 -7.99 10.53 9.59
C TYR A 75 -8.14 11.71 8.61
N ALA A 76 -9.05 11.63 7.63
CA ALA A 76 -9.33 12.73 6.73
C ALA A 76 -9.87 13.96 7.49
N ASP A 77 -10.84 13.75 8.39
CA ASP A 77 -11.40 14.82 9.23
C ASP A 77 -10.33 15.42 10.16
N ALA A 78 -9.53 14.57 10.81
CA ALA A 78 -8.43 15.03 11.65
C ALA A 78 -7.38 15.84 10.87
N HIS A 79 -7.06 15.43 9.64
CA HIS A 79 -6.12 16.15 8.77
C HIS A 79 -6.67 17.54 8.40
N ILE A 80 -7.94 17.64 8.01
CA ILE A 80 -8.57 18.94 7.73
C ILE A 80 -8.57 19.82 8.98
N ALA A 81 -8.97 19.26 10.14
CA ALA A 81 -9.03 20.00 11.39
C ALA A 81 -7.66 20.51 11.84
N GLN A 82 -6.60 19.73 11.63
CA GLN A 82 -5.24 20.11 12.01
C GLN A 82 -4.65 21.20 11.11
N TYR A 83 -4.92 21.14 9.81
CA TYR A 83 -4.26 22.04 8.84
C TYR A 83 -5.09 23.27 8.48
N LEU A 84 -6.42 23.16 8.41
CA LEU A 84 -7.30 24.26 8.05
C LEU A 84 -7.94 24.92 9.28
N GLU A 85 -7.85 24.31 10.47
CA GLU A 85 -8.55 24.75 11.69
C GLU A 85 -10.07 24.77 11.55
N VAL A 86 -10.59 23.96 10.62
CA VAL A 86 -12.01 23.86 10.28
C VAL A 86 -12.50 22.42 10.47
N LYS A 87 -13.77 22.24 10.86
CA LYS A 87 -14.40 20.91 10.90
C LYS A 87 -14.55 20.35 9.48
N GLY A 88 -14.23 19.07 9.25
CA GLY A 88 -14.36 18.46 7.92
C GLY A 88 -15.79 18.47 7.37
N SER A 89 -16.80 18.60 8.23
CA SER A 89 -18.21 18.78 7.83
C SER A 89 -18.47 20.06 7.03
N GLU A 90 -17.64 21.10 7.20
CA GLU A 90 -17.78 22.37 6.48
C GLU A 90 -17.19 22.27 5.06
N LEU A 91 -16.30 21.29 4.82
CA LEU A 91 -15.62 21.06 3.54
C LEU A 91 -15.88 19.63 3.02
N PRO A 92 -17.13 19.29 2.65
CA PRO A 92 -17.52 17.93 2.29
C PRO A 92 -16.80 17.42 1.04
N SER A 93 -16.40 18.31 0.11
CA SER A 93 -15.64 17.95 -1.08
C SER A 93 -14.22 17.49 -0.72
N ALA A 94 -13.50 18.25 0.09
CA ALA A 94 -12.16 17.89 0.56
C ALA A 94 -12.19 16.58 1.37
N LEU A 95 -13.18 16.44 2.27
CA LEU A 95 -13.33 15.23 3.08
C LEU A 95 -13.47 13.97 2.21
N ARG A 96 -14.28 14.02 1.15
CA ARG A 96 -14.45 12.87 0.23
C ARG A 96 -13.16 12.52 -0.50
N VAL A 97 -12.46 13.52 -1.04
CA VAL A 97 -11.22 13.30 -1.80
C VAL A 97 -10.12 12.73 -0.89
N LEU A 98 -9.95 13.29 0.31
CA LEU A 98 -9.00 12.77 1.29
C LEU A 98 -9.36 11.37 1.76
N THR A 99 -10.63 11.07 1.97
CA THR A 99 -11.08 9.72 2.35
C THR A 99 -10.73 8.71 1.26
N ILE A 100 -10.88 9.07 -0.01
CA ILE A 100 -10.49 8.20 -1.15
C ILE A 100 -8.97 7.96 -1.14
N LEU A 101 -8.17 9.02 -0.99
CA LEU A 101 -6.71 8.92 -0.94
C LEU A 101 -6.24 8.05 0.23
N LEU A 102 -6.73 8.34 1.45
CA LEU A 102 -6.36 7.61 2.66
C LEU A 102 -6.89 6.19 2.65
N SER A 103 -8.07 5.93 2.08
CA SER A 103 -8.59 4.57 1.90
C SER A 103 -7.64 3.73 1.05
N ALA A 104 -7.13 4.28 -0.07
CA ALA A 104 -6.12 3.59 -0.87
C ALA A 104 -4.86 3.26 -0.05
N TYR A 105 -4.37 4.21 0.75
CA TYR A 105 -3.24 4.00 1.68
C TYR A 105 -3.53 2.85 2.67
N TRP A 106 -4.67 2.87 3.36
CA TRP A 106 -5.04 1.81 4.30
C TRP A 106 -5.22 0.43 3.65
N TRP A 107 -5.75 0.37 2.43
CA TRP A 107 -5.82 -0.88 1.68
C TRP A 107 -4.44 -1.46 1.39
N THR A 108 -3.43 -0.63 1.09
CA THR A 108 -2.06 -1.13 0.92
C THR A 108 -1.53 -1.80 2.19
N LEU A 109 -1.82 -1.24 3.38
CA LEU A 109 -1.48 -1.85 4.67
C LEU A 109 -2.22 -3.18 4.88
N VAL A 110 -3.52 -3.24 4.61
CA VAL A 110 -4.31 -4.49 4.73
C VAL A 110 -3.74 -5.59 3.82
N PHE A 111 -3.46 -5.28 2.55
CA PHE A 111 -2.85 -6.24 1.63
C PHE A 111 -1.46 -6.68 2.07
N THR A 112 -0.68 -5.78 2.65
CA THR A 112 0.65 -6.08 3.20
C THR A 112 0.55 -7.09 4.34
N VAL A 113 -0.36 -6.87 5.29
CA VAL A 113 -0.57 -7.78 6.43
C VAL A 113 -1.04 -9.16 5.96
N ILE A 114 -1.96 -9.21 5.00
CA ILE A 114 -2.41 -10.46 4.39
C ILE A 114 -1.23 -11.18 3.70
N SER A 115 -0.45 -10.45 2.90
CA SER A 115 0.74 -10.99 2.21
C SER A 115 1.77 -11.53 3.20
N LEU A 116 1.97 -10.86 4.33
CA LEU A 116 2.88 -11.29 5.39
C LEU A 116 2.40 -12.59 6.05
N GLY A 117 1.08 -12.72 6.29
CA GLY A 117 0.50 -13.98 6.77
C GLY A 117 0.73 -15.14 5.78
N LEU A 118 0.52 -14.90 4.48
CA LEU A 118 0.78 -15.88 3.44
C LEU A 118 2.28 -16.22 3.34
N TYR A 119 3.16 -15.24 3.52
CA TYR A 119 4.61 -15.42 3.53
C TYR A 119 5.04 -16.38 4.64
N VAL A 120 4.52 -16.21 5.86
CA VAL A 120 4.80 -17.12 6.99
C VAL A 120 4.31 -18.54 6.69
N ILE A 121 3.12 -18.69 6.12
CA ILE A 121 2.60 -20.01 5.71
C ILE A 121 3.50 -20.65 4.65
N ALA A 122 3.90 -19.89 3.63
CA ALA A 122 4.80 -20.36 2.57
C ALA A 122 6.17 -20.78 3.13
N LEU A 123 6.71 -20.04 4.09
CA LEU A 123 7.95 -20.37 4.80
C LEU A 123 7.82 -21.70 5.54
N LEU A 124 6.74 -21.91 6.31
CA LEU A 124 6.51 -23.15 7.04
C LEU A 124 6.37 -24.35 6.09
N LEU A 125 5.65 -24.19 4.98
CA LEU A 125 5.51 -25.23 3.96
C LEU A 125 6.86 -25.57 3.29
N TRP A 126 7.64 -24.56 2.95
CA TRP A 126 8.97 -24.74 2.38
C TRP A 126 9.91 -25.44 3.37
N ALA A 127 10.01 -24.94 4.61
CA ALA A 127 10.84 -25.51 5.66
C ALA A 127 10.46 -26.97 5.97
N GLY A 128 9.17 -27.26 6.11
CA GLY A 128 8.68 -28.62 6.32
C GLY A 128 9.00 -29.56 5.15
N SER A 129 8.90 -29.06 3.91
CA SER A 129 9.27 -29.85 2.73
C SER A 129 10.78 -30.15 2.67
N ALA A 130 11.63 -29.15 2.96
CA ALA A 130 13.08 -29.27 2.95
C ALA A 130 13.62 -30.19 4.07
N LEU A 131 13.03 -30.12 5.26
CA LEU A 131 13.37 -31.03 6.37
C LEU A 131 12.99 -32.48 6.03
N SER A 132 11.78 -32.70 5.50
CA SER A 132 11.31 -34.05 5.12
C SER A 132 12.12 -34.69 3.99
N SER A 133 12.70 -33.90 3.10
CA SER A 133 13.55 -34.40 2.01
C SER A 133 14.96 -34.71 2.47
N THR A 134 15.46 -34.01 3.50
CA THR A 134 16.78 -34.27 4.10
C THR A 134 16.80 -35.59 4.87
N ASP A 135 15.80 -35.86 5.70
CA ASP A 135 15.67 -37.14 6.42
C ASP A 135 15.53 -38.34 5.47
N ARG A 136 14.80 -38.17 4.37
CA ARG A 136 14.63 -39.23 3.37
C ARG A 136 15.88 -39.45 2.51
N ARG A 137 16.63 -38.39 2.20
CA ARG A 137 17.93 -38.51 1.52
C ARG A 137 18.95 -39.21 2.40
N LEU A 138 18.97 -38.93 3.72
CA LEU A 138 19.78 -39.67 4.68
C LEU A 138 19.41 -41.16 4.72
N LEU A 139 18.11 -41.48 4.70
CA LEU A 139 17.62 -42.86 4.56
C LEU A 139 18.00 -43.52 3.22
N GLU A 140 17.89 -42.82 2.09
CA GLU A 140 18.33 -43.33 0.78
C GLU A 140 19.85 -43.53 0.72
N LEU A 141 20.65 -42.60 1.25
CA LEU A 141 22.11 -42.74 1.35
C LEU A 141 22.51 -43.89 2.29
N SER A 142 21.77 -44.11 3.37
CA SER A 142 21.99 -45.25 4.27
C SER A 142 21.71 -46.59 3.59
N PHE A 143 20.70 -46.63 2.69
CA PHE A 143 20.38 -47.80 1.89
C PHE A 143 21.42 -48.06 0.78
N VAL A 144 22.03 -47.00 0.22
CA VAL A 144 23.12 -47.13 -0.77
C VAL A 144 24.43 -47.60 -0.13
N MET A 145 24.72 -47.20 1.13
CA MET A 145 25.88 -47.73 1.87
C MET A 145 25.69 -49.19 2.32
N TYR A 146 24.46 -49.60 2.65
CA TYR A 146 24.12 -51.00 2.98
C TYR A 146 23.53 -51.71 1.77
N GLY A 147 24.37 -51.95 0.76
CA GLY A 147 23.95 -52.50 -0.53
C GLY A 147 23.09 -53.76 -0.43
N SER A 148 21.86 -53.70 -0.94
CA SER A 148 21.15 -54.79 -1.64
C SER A 148 19.71 -54.39 -1.98
N GLY A 149 19.52 -53.81 -3.15
CA GLY A 149 18.20 -53.67 -3.75
C GLY A 149 18.17 -52.67 -4.90
N PRO A 150 17.40 -52.93 -5.98
CA PRO A 150 17.24 -51.95 -7.05
C PRO A 150 16.63 -50.68 -6.46
N ALA A 151 17.36 -49.56 -6.61
CA ALA A 151 16.92 -48.26 -6.14
C ALA A 151 15.49 -48.01 -6.66
N PRO A 152 14.52 -47.67 -5.79
CA PRO A 152 13.21 -47.27 -6.27
C PRO A 152 13.45 -46.07 -7.18
N GLN A 153 12.93 -46.11 -8.41
CA GLN A 153 12.94 -44.95 -9.30
C GLN A 153 12.14 -43.84 -8.62
N ALA A 154 12.84 -43.04 -7.80
CA ALA A 154 12.32 -41.90 -7.09
C ALA A 154 11.96 -40.86 -8.16
N ASN A 155 10.69 -40.91 -8.54
CA ASN A 155 10.01 -40.04 -9.49
C ASN A 155 10.65 -38.64 -9.62
N LYS A 156 11.23 -38.38 -10.79
CA LYS A 156 11.74 -37.09 -11.29
C LYS A 156 10.72 -35.93 -11.21
N LYS A 157 9.47 -36.19 -10.82
CA LYS A 157 8.39 -35.21 -10.60
C LYS A 157 8.43 -34.47 -9.26
N ARG A 158 9.28 -34.86 -8.28
CA ARG A 158 9.19 -34.33 -6.90
C ARG A 158 9.96 -33.02 -6.65
N ASN A 159 11.07 -32.79 -7.36
CA ASN A 159 11.86 -31.54 -7.26
C ASN A 159 11.08 -30.28 -7.66
N GLY A 160 9.99 -30.42 -8.43
CA GLY A 160 9.17 -29.27 -8.83
C GLY A 160 8.43 -28.61 -7.66
N LYS A 161 8.05 -29.34 -6.61
CA LYS A 161 7.25 -28.79 -5.50
C LYS A 161 8.07 -27.89 -4.57
N GLU A 162 9.28 -28.31 -4.23
CA GLU A 162 10.19 -27.50 -3.41
C GLU A 162 10.54 -26.18 -4.12
N PHE A 163 10.79 -26.24 -5.44
CA PHE A 163 11.02 -25.05 -6.25
C PHE A 163 9.81 -24.11 -6.28
N ILE A 164 8.59 -24.65 -6.39
CA ILE A 164 7.35 -23.87 -6.34
C ILE A 164 7.16 -23.17 -4.97
N TYR A 165 7.42 -23.87 -3.85
CA TYR A 165 7.30 -23.24 -2.53
C TYR A 165 8.40 -22.19 -2.30
N PHE A 166 9.61 -22.43 -2.80
CA PHE A 166 10.69 -21.47 -2.74
C PHE A 166 10.39 -20.20 -3.57
N THR A 167 9.91 -20.34 -4.80
CA THR A 167 9.53 -19.17 -5.62
C THR A 167 8.35 -18.41 -5.03
N LEU A 168 7.38 -19.10 -4.45
CA LEU A 168 6.28 -18.49 -3.70
C LEU A 168 6.79 -17.71 -2.48
N PHE A 169 7.70 -18.30 -1.69
CA PHE A 169 8.31 -17.66 -0.54
C PHE A 169 9.05 -16.37 -0.93
N VAL A 170 9.93 -16.43 -1.94
CA VAL A 170 10.68 -15.27 -2.41
C VAL A 170 9.73 -14.19 -2.97
N GLY A 171 8.75 -14.58 -3.79
CA GLY A 171 7.78 -13.64 -4.36
C GLY A 171 6.95 -12.93 -3.28
N LEU A 172 6.49 -13.68 -2.27
CA LEU A 172 5.72 -13.11 -1.16
C LEU A 172 6.58 -12.19 -0.28
N ALA A 173 7.87 -12.49 -0.10
CA ALA A 173 8.80 -11.62 0.62
C ALA A 173 8.86 -10.24 -0.04
N PHE A 174 9.06 -10.20 -1.36
CA PHE A 174 9.04 -8.94 -2.12
C PHE A 174 7.67 -8.25 -2.01
N THR A 175 6.58 -9.01 -2.22
CA THR A 175 5.21 -8.47 -2.18
C THR A 175 4.86 -7.85 -0.82
N SER A 176 5.40 -8.37 0.29
CA SER A 176 5.22 -7.76 1.61
C SER A 176 6.19 -6.61 1.91
N LEU A 177 7.46 -6.71 1.51
CA LEU A 177 8.48 -5.73 1.89
C LEU A 177 8.40 -4.44 1.06
N ILE A 178 8.03 -4.55 -0.22
CA ILE A 178 8.00 -3.40 -1.13
C ILE A 178 6.98 -2.35 -0.67
N PRO A 179 5.71 -2.70 -0.37
CA PRO A 179 4.74 -1.72 0.12
C PRO A 179 5.17 -1.08 1.44
N ILE A 180 5.73 -1.85 2.37
CA ILE A 180 6.21 -1.32 3.67
C ILE A 180 7.30 -0.28 3.46
N ASN A 181 8.30 -0.60 2.64
CA ASN A 181 9.40 0.33 2.36
C ASN A 181 8.93 1.55 1.58
N ALA A 182 7.98 1.38 0.65
CA ALA A 182 7.35 2.48 -0.04
C ALA A 182 6.63 3.40 0.96
N LEU A 183 5.78 2.85 1.84
CA LEU A 183 5.03 3.60 2.86
C LEU A 183 5.97 4.37 3.80
N ALA A 184 7.03 3.73 4.28
CA ALA A 184 8.04 4.38 5.11
C ALA A 184 8.76 5.53 4.38
N SER A 185 8.97 5.41 3.06
CA SER A 185 9.53 6.48 2.23
C SER A 185 8.54 7.63 2.03
N PHE A 186 7.26 7.32 1.77
CA PHE A 186 6.19 8.32 1.64
C PHE A 186 6.02 9.16 2.91
N GLU A 187 6.14 8.54 4.09
CA GLU A 187 6.09 9.24 5.38
C GLU A 187 7.32 10.12 5.62
N LYS A 188 8.53 9.60 5.40
CA LYS A 188 9.78 10.35 5.57
C LYS A 188 9.83 11.60 4.71
N GLU A 189 9.37 11.50 3.46
CA GLU A 189 9.39 12.62 2.52
C GLU A 189 8.14 13.52 2.59
N LYS A 190 7.22 13.28 3.54
CA LYS A 190 5.93 14.01 3.66
C LYS A 190 5.11 14.06 2.37
N ARG A 191 5.37 13.16 1.41
CA ARG A 191 4.70 13.15 0.09
C ARG A 191 3.19 12.96 0.21
N LEU A 192 2.76 12.16 1.18
CA LEU A 192 1.33 11.94 1.43
C LEU A 192 0.63 13.21 1.93
N ILE A 193 1.29 13.96 2.84
CA ILE A 193 0.78 15.26 3.31
C ILE A 193 0.73 16.26 2.17
N ARG A 194 1.77 16.30 1.34
CA ARG A 194 1.82 17.17 0.17
C ARG A 194 0.68 16.87 -0.82
N LEU A 195 0.49 15.61 -1.19
CA LEU A 195 -0.60 15.19 -2.07
C LEU A 195 -1.97 15.48 -1.44
N ALA A 196 -2.13 15.26 -0.14
CA ALA A 196 -3.36 15.57 0.58
C ALA A 196 -3.69 17.08 0.49
N ASN A 197 -2.72 17.95 0.73
CA ASN A 197 -2.91 19.40 0.69
C ASN A 197 -3.17 19.90 -0.75
N GLU A 198 -2.44 19.40 -1.74
CA GLU A 198 -2.69 19.69 -3.16
C GLU A 198 -4.12 19.29 -3.57
N LEU A 199 -4.60 18.14 -3.10
CA LEU A 199 -5.97 17.68 -3.38
C LEU A 199 -7.04 18.50 -2.66
N ILE A 200 -6.79 18.92 -1.40
CA ILE A 200 -7.68 19.86 -0.69
C ILE A 200 -7.84 21.13 -1.52
N VAL A 201 -6.71 21.74 -1.91
CA VAL A 201 -6.68 22.97 -2.70
C VAL A 201 -7.43 22.80 -4.01
N PHE A 202 -7.13 21.74 -4.78
CA PHE A 202 -7.83 21.45 -6.02
C PHE A 202 -9.35 21.28 -5.86
N SER A 203 -9.79 20.75 -4.72
CA SER A 203 -11.21 20.42 -4.49
C SER A 203 -12.07 21.56 -3.94
N VAL A 204 -11.46 22.55 -3.28
CA VAL A 204 -12.17 23.58 -2.50
C VAL A 204 -11.76 25.01 -2.88
N PHE A 205 -10.51 25.23 -3.28
CA PHE A 205 -9.96 26.57 -3.48
C PHE A 205 -10.01 26.93 -4.96
N HIS A 206 -10.94 27.82 -5.30
CA HIS A 206 -11.21 28.23 -6.68
C HIS A 206 -11.08 29.74 -6.91
N LEU A 207 -10.92 30.53 -5.85
CA LEU A 207 -10.79 31.99 -5.93
C LEU A 207 -9.32 32.38 -6.01
N LYS A 208 -8.99 33.36 -6.84
CA LYS A 208 -7.62 33.82 -7.04
C LYS A 208 -7.23 35.04 -6.22
N GLU A 209 -8.21 35.85 -5.84
CA GLU A 209 -8.03 37.11 -5.10
C GLU A 209 -9.17 37.28 -4.11
N HIS A 210 -8.90 37.89 -2.95
CA HIS A 210 -9.91 38.21 -1.94
C HIS A 210 -9.43 39.38 -1.05
N ASP A 211 -10.29 40.37 -0.80
CA ASP A 211 -9.93 41.62 -0.11
C ASP A 211 -9.36 41.42 1.31
N CYS A 212 -9.88 40.42 2.04
CA CYS A 212 -9.41 40.00 3.38
C CYS A 212 -7.92 39.57 3.44
N PHE A 213 -7.29 39.37 2.27
CA PHE A 213 -5.89 38.98 2.11
C PHE A 213 -5.18 39.87 1.07
N ALA A 214 -5.26 41.19 1.24
CA ALA A 214 -4.62 42.16 0.36
C ALA A 214 -3.10 41.96 0.18
N ASP A 215 -2.41 41.44 1.21
CA ASP A 215 -0.96 41.20 1.22
C ASP A 215 -0.57 39.75 0.88
N SER A 216 -1.42 38.99 0.18
CA SER A 216 -1.16 37.58 -0.11
C SER A 216 0.01 37.37 -1.09
N ALA A 217 0.76 36.28 -0.90
CA ALA A 217 1.85 35.89 -1.80
C ALA A 217 1.33 35.41 -3.16
N GLU A 218 2.15 35.53 -4.20
CA GLU A 218 1.81 35.07 -5.55
C GLU A 218 1.47 33.57 -5.56
N GLY A 219 0.39 33.20 -6.26
CA GLY A 219 -0.09 31.82 -6.33
C GLY A 219 -0.92 31.36 -5.13
N THR A 220 -1.20 32.25 -4.17
CA THR A 220 -2.20 31.99 -3.12
C THR A 220 -3.59 31.86 -3.75
N VAL A 221 -4.35 30.87 -3.30
CA VAL A 221 -5.74 30.66 -3.71
C VAL A 221 -6.64 30.67 -2.49
N PHE A 222 -7.90 31.02 -2.68
CA PHE A 222 -8.84 31.26 -1.59
C PHE A 222 -10.10 30.39 -1.72
N ALA A 223 -10.69 30.11 -0.57
CA ALA A 223 -11.97 29.43 -0.45
C ALA A 223 -12.80 30.06 0.67
N PHE A 224 -14.10 30.21 0.42
CA PHE A 224 -15.05 30.49 1.49
C PHE A 224 -15.26 29.23 2.33
N VAL A 225 -15.06 29.35 3.64
CA VAL A 225 -15.40 28.29 4.59
C VAL A 225 -16.85 28.45 5.03
N ASP A 226 -17.23 29.67 5.38
CA ASP A 226 -18.62 30.09 5.58
C ASP A 226 -18.81 31.56 5.14
N ALA A 227 -19.91 32.19 5.53
CA ALA A 227 -20.22 33.57 5.16
C ALA A 227 -19.20 34.60 5.68
N ASP A 228 -18.54 34.29 6.80
CA ASP A 228 -17.71 35.23 7.54
C ASP A 228 -16.23 34.83 7.54
N ARG A 229 -15.90 33.57 7.22
CA ARG A 229 -14.55 33.01 7.24
C ARG A 229 -14.06 32.64 5.86
N VAL A 230 -12.85 33.09 5.54
CA VAL A 230 -12.14 32.79 4.29
C VAL A 230 -10.84 32.10 4.64
N SER A 231 -10.56 31.00 3.94
CA SER A 231 -9.27 30.32 4.02
C SER A 231 -8.41 30.69 2.81
N ALA A 232 -7.14 31.01 3.06
CA ALA A 232 -6.10 31.17 2.06
C ALA A 232 -5.20 29.93 2.06
N ALA A 233 -4.86 29.43 0.88
CA ALA A 233 -3.89 28.37 0.69
C ALA A 233 -2.68 28.92 -0.08
N THR A 234 -1.54 29.02 0.60
CA THR A 234 -0.29 29.53 0.03
C THR A 234 0.63 28.37 -0.35
N PRO A 235 1.24 28.38 -1.54
CA PRO A 235 2.16 27.32 -1.95
C PRO A 235 3.35 27.15 -0.99
N ASP A 236 3.68 25.90 -0.65
CA ASP A 236 4.83 25.54 0.19
C ASP A 236 5.61 24.36 -0.45
N GLU A 237 6.93 24.48 -0.54
CA GLU A 237 7.75 23.46 -1.23
C GLU A 237 7.70 22.07 -0.57
N LYS A 238 7.51 22.00 0.75
CA LYS A 238 7.58 20.75 1.53
C LYS A 238 6.20 20.13 1.74
N LEU A 239 5.19 20.96 1.99
CA LEU A 239 3.82 20.55 2.31
C LEU A 239 2.86 20.70 1.13
N GLY A 240 3.32 21.20 -0.02
CA GLY A 240 2.48 21.56 -1.17
C GLY A 240 1.79 22.90 -0.93
N TYR A 241 1.01 22.99 0.14
CA TYR A 241 0.33 24.21 0.57
C TYR A 241 0.29 24.32 2.09
N THR A 242 0.33 25.56 2.59
CA THR A 242 -0.03 25.95 3.95
C THR A 242 -1.36 26.71 3.92
N PHE A 243 -2.14 26.58 4.99
CA PHE A 243 -3.47 27.19 5.07
C PHE A 243 -3.50 28.24 6.18
N GLU A 244 -4.19 29.34 5.92
CA GLU A 244 -4.49 30.39 6.89
C GLU A 244 -6.00 30.64 6.88
N LEU A 245 -6.63 30.72 8.05
CA LEU A 245 -8.06 31.01 8.19
C LEU A 245 -8.22 32.40 8.79
N ARG A 246 -9.00 33.27 8.12
CA ARG A 246 -9.34 34.61 8.65
C ARG A 246 -10.84 34.81 8.71
N ASN A 247 -11.28 35.58 9.71
CA ASN A 247 -12.65 36.05 9.81
C ASN A 247 -12.73 37.46 9.22
N CYS A 248 -13.45 37.60 8.11
CA CYS A 248 -13.53 38.79 7.28
C CYS A 248 -14.80 39.62 7.56
N ALA A 249 -15.73 39.11 8.39
CA ALA A 249 -16.97 39.82 8.71
C ALA A 249 -16.77 41.08 9.58
N ALA A 250 -15.63 41.20 10.26
CA ALA A 250 -15.30 42.36 11.08
C ALA A 250 -14.90 43.60 10.25
N GLU A 251 -14.67 43.44 8.93
CA GLU A 251 -14.17 44.48 8.04
C GLU A 251 -15.23 44.93 7.03
N LYS A 252 -16.50 45.04 7.46
CA LYS A 252 -17.44 45.90 6.73
C LYS A 252 -17.07 47.34 7.02
N PRO A 253 -16.67 48.16 6.03
CA PRO A 253 -16.61 49.59 6.24
C PRO A 253 -17.99 50.06 6.68
N GLN A 254 -18.04 50.78 7.81
CA GLN A 254 -19.24 51.51 8.21
C GLN A 254 -19.60 52.44 7.05
N LEU A 255 -20.65 52.08 6.33
CA LEU A 255 -21.25 52.86 5.24
C LEU A 255 -22.16 53.94 5.83
#